data_AF-A0AAJ6BNR0-F1
#
_entry.id   AF-A0AAJ6BNR0-F1
#
_cell.length_a   1.000
_cell.length_b   1.000
_cell.length_c   1.000
_cell.angle_alpha   90.00
_cell.angle_beta   90.00
_cell.angle_gamma   90.00
#
_symmetry.space_group_name_H-M   'P 1'
#
loop_
_entity.id
_entity.type
_entity.pdbx_description
1 polymer ?
#
loop_
_entity_poly.entity_id
_entity_poly.type
_entity_poly.pdbx_seq_one_letter_code
_entity_poly.pdbx_strand_id
1 'polypeptide(L)' 'MRTTFDAATVRLYHLDDGIEGGAANTLFYGSLEQALHLAAQQPEEVQDGLFIATDNDVVAYLDLVGG' A
#
# COMPACT_ATOMS: atom_id res chain seq x y z
N MET A 1 14.03 -18.36 0.70
CA MET A 1 12.55 -18.34 0.67
C MET A 1 12.06 -16.89 0.54
N ARG A 2 12.36 -16.21 -0.58
CA ARG A 2 11.99 -14.80 -0.84
C ARG A 2 10.72 -14.68 -1.71
N THR A 3 10.35 -15.74 -2.43
CA THR A 3 9.31 -15.74 -3.47
C THR A 3 7.87 -15.82 -2.95
N THR A 4 7.65 -16.28 -1.71
CA THR A 4 6.28 -16.47 -1.19
C THR A 4 5.61 -15.15 -0.82
N PHE A 5 6.38 -14.14 -0.39
CA PHE A 5 5.82 -12.82 -0.04
C PHE A 5 5.45 -11.99 -1.27
N ASP A 6 6.14 -12.21 -2.39
CA ASP A 6 5.91 -11.46 -3.62
C ASP A 6 4.53 -11.75 -4.23
N ALA A 7 4.13 -13.03 -4.21
CA ALA A 7 2.81 -13.49 -4.64
C ALA A 7 1.73 -13.34 -3.57
N ALA A 8 2.02 -12.76 -2.40
CA ALA A 8 1.02 -12.54 -1.38
C ALA A 8 0.01 -11.52 -1.89
N THR A 9 -1.28 -11.86 -1.78
CA THR A 9 -2.35 -10.95 -2.15
C THR A 9 -2.45 -9.84 -1.10
N VAL A 10 -2.29 -8.61 -1.54
CA VAL A 10 -2.39 -7.40 -0.73
C VAL A 10 -3.39 -6.43 -1.31
N ARG A 11 -3.89 -5.53 -0.47
CA ARG A 11 -4.71 -4.40 -0.84
C ARG A 11 -3.91 -3.12 -0.68
N LEU A 12 -3.67 -2.43 -1.79
CA LEU A 12 -3.15 -1.07 -1.78
C LEU A 12 -4.31 -0.09 -1.67
N TYR A 13 -4.25 0.81 -0.71
CA TYR A 13 -5.23 1.86 -0.55
C TYR A 13 -4.57 3.17 -0.13
N HIS A 14 -5.22 4.27 -0.48
CA HIS A 14 -4.85 5.60 -0.02
C HIS A 14 -5.76 6.00 1.14
N LEU A 15 -5.18 6.48 2.23
CA LEU A 15 -5.91 7.10 3.32
C LEU A 15 -5.88 8.61 3.11
N ASP A 16 -7.03 9.18 2.76
CA ASP A 16 -7.17 10.63 2.64
C ASP A 16 -7.16 11.26 4.05
N ASP A 17 -6.47 12.39 4.25
CA ASP A 17 -6.39 13.09 5.56
C ASP A 17 -7.68 13.86 5.91
N GLY A 18 -8.84 13.30 5.55
CA GLY A 18 -10.12 13.84 5.98
C GLY A 18 -10.18 13.87 7.52
N ILE A 19 -10.43 15.06 8.08
CA ILE A 19 -10.47 15.41 9.51
C ILE A 19 -11.31 14.43 10.38
N GLU A 20 -12.18 13.62 9.78
CA GLU A 20 -13.07 12.66 10.46
C GLU A 20 -12.72 11.19 10.20
N GLY A 21 -11.45 10.89 9.91
CA GLY A 21 -11.01 9.54 9.57
C GLY A 21 -11.31 9.25 8.11
N GLY A 22 -10.46 9.77 7.22
CA GLY A 22 -10.72 9.73 5.80
C GLY A 22 -10.88 8.31 5.26
N ALA A 23 -11.74 8.22 4.25
CA ALA A 23 -12.10 6.95 3.65
C ALA A 23 -10.87 6.28 3.03
N ALA A 24 -10.63 5.02 3.39
CA ALA A 24 -9.63 4.20 2.72
C ALA A 24 -10.08 3.92 1.27
N ASN A 25 -9.47 4.64 0.32
CA ASN A 25 -9.76 4.44 -1.09
C ASN A 25 -8.90 3.30 -1.64
N THR A 26 -9.52 2.17 -1.98
CA THR A 26 -8.80 1.03 -2.53
C THR A 26 -8.35 1.33 -3.95
N LEU A 27 -7.04 1.37 -4.16
CA LEU A 27 -6.43 1.62 -5.46
C LEU A 27 -6.17 0.32 -6.22
N PHE A 28 -5.76 -0.73 -5.50
CA PHE A 28 -5.40 -2.00 -6.12
C PHE A 28 -5.56 -3.20 -5.16
N TYR A 29 -5.84 -4.36 -5.74
CA TYR A 29 -5.89 -5.64 -5.02
C TYR A 29 -5.23 -6.72 -5.88
N GLY A 30 -4.13 -7.30 -5.40
CA GLY A 30 -3.31 -8.23 -6.18
C GLY A 30 -1.99 -8.55 -5.50
N SER A 31 -0.96 -8.92 -6.24
CA SER A 31 0.35 -9.26 -5.66
C SER A 31 1.05 -8.04 -5.07
N LEU A 32 1.87 -8.27 -4.03
CA LEU A 32 2.67 -7.23 -3.39
C LEU A 32 3.57 -6.50 -4.40
N GLU A 33 4.20 -7.22 -5.33
CA GLU A 33 5.05 -6.62 -6.37
C GLU A 33 4.30 -5.58 -7.21
N GLN A 34 3.09 -5.93 -7.66
CA GLN A 34 2.25 -5.04 -8.46
C GLN A 34 1.79 -3.83 -7.65
N ALA A 35 1.41 -4.04 -6.39
CA ALA A 35 1.03 -2.97 -5.48
C ALA A 35 2.19 -1.97 -5.26
N LEU A 36 3.41 -2.46 -5.04
CA LEU A 36 4.59 -1.62 -4.88
C LEU A 36 4.95 -0.88 -6.16
N HIS A 37 4.87 -1.56 -7.30
CA HIS A 37 5.10 -0.94 -8.59
C HIS A 37 4.12 0.20 -8.85
N LEU A 38 2.83 -0.01 -8.57
CA LEU A 38 1.80 1.03 -8.67
C LEU A 38 2.04 2.17 -7.70
N ALA A 39 2.34 1.87 -6.43
CA ALA A 39 2.63 2.86 -5.41
C ALA A 39 3.81 3.77 -5.80
N ALA A 40 4.87 3.21 -6.37
CA ALA A 40 6.04 3.96 -6.85
C ALA A 40 5.74 4.87 -8.06
N GLN A 41 4.65 4.63 -8.80
CA GLN A 41 4.21 5.50 -9.90
C GLN A 41 3.32 6.66 -9.43
N GLN A 42 2.83 6.64 -8.18
CA GLN A 42 2.01 7.71 -7.63
C GLN A 42 2.86 8.94 -7.28
N PRO A 43 2.28 10.15 -7.24
CA PRO A 43 3.01 11.33 -6.79
C PRO A 43 3.37 11.23 -5.29
N GLU A 44 4.43 11.91 -4.87
CA GLU A 44 4.95 11.86 -3.49
C GLU A 44 3.88 12.19 -2.43
N GLU A 45 3.00 13.15 -2.72
CA GLU A 45 1.87 13.52 -1.86
C GLU A 45 0.90 12.35 -1.60
N VAL A 46 0.70 11.49 -2.59
CA VAL A 46 -0.16 10.30 -2.46
C VAL A 46 0.62 9.19 -1.78
N GLN A 47 1.91 9.03 -2.09
CA GLN A 47 2.76 8.00 -1.48
C GLN A 47 2.81 8.09 0.05
N ASP A 48 2.77 9.31 0.60
CA ASP A 48 2.70 9.55 2.05
C ASP A 48 1.43 8.95 2.69
N GLY A 49 0.31 9.02 1.98
CA GLY A 49 -0.98 8.43 2.38
C GLY A 49 -1.20 6.99 1.91
N LEU A 50 -0.22 6.31 1.31
CA LEU A 50 -0.39 4.94 0.82
C LEU A 50 -0.14 3.90 1.91
N PHE A 51 -1.06 2.94 1.99
CA PHE A 51 -0.99 1.80 2.90
C PHE A 51 -1.21 0.49 2.15
N ILE A 52 -0.49 -0.53 2.60
CA ILE A 52 -0.55 -1.90 2.10
C ILE A 52 -1.15 -2.76 3.21
N ALA A 53 -2.36 -3.26 2.99
CA ALA A 53 -2.99 -4.23 3.87
C ALA A 53 -2.79 -5.64 3.33
N THR A 54 -2.23 -6.51 4.16
CA THR A 54 -2.24 -7.96 4.00
C THR A 54 -3.38 -8.56 4.83
N ASP A 55 -3.56 -9.88 4.78
CA ASP A 55 -4.58 -10.58 5.58
C ASP A 55 -4.43 -10.38 7.10
N ASN A 56 -3.20 -10.16 7.58
CA ASN A 56 -2.90 -10.12 9.02
C ASN A 56 -2.29 -8.80 9.49
N ASP A 57 -1.95 -7.90 8.58
CA ASP A 57 -1.14 -6.72 8.90
C ASP A 57 -1.40 -5.55 7.95
N VAL A 58 -1.12 -4.33 8.41
CA VAL A 58 -1.23 -3.10 7.63
C VAL A 58 0.03 -2.28 7.83
N VAL A 59 0.72 -1.97 6.75
CA VAL A 59 1.99 -1.22 6.75
C VAL A 59 1.91 -0.03 5.81
N ALA A 60 2.52 1.09 6.20
CA ALA A 60 2.65 2.25 5.32
C ALA A 60 3.63 1.94 4.19
N TYR A 61 3.32 2.39 2.97
CA TYR A 61 4.17 2.15 1.81
C TYR A 61 5.59 2.71 2.03
N LEU A 62 5.70 3.95 2.54
CA LEU A 62 6.98 4.60 2.80
C LEU A 62 7.82 3.88 3.87
N ASP A 63 7.19 3.28 4.88
CA ASP A 63 7.89 2.49 5.89
C ASP A 63 8.50 1.21 5.27
N LEU A 64 7.78 0.61 4.33
CA LEU A 64 8.20 -0.62 3.66
C LEU A 64 9.32 -0.39 2.63
N VAL A 65 9.33 0.75 1.90
CA VAL A 65 10.38 1.07 0.90
C VAL A 65 11.54 1.90 1.45
N GLY A 66 11.33 2.62 2.57
CA GLY A 66 12.29 3.53 3.18
C GLY A 66 13.12 2.93 4.33
N GLY A 67 12.95 1.63 4.62
CA GLY A 67 13.77 0.87 5.57
C GLY A 67 15.15 0.47 5.05
#